data_AF-A0A9P8TF83-F1
#
_entry.id   AF-A0A9P8TF83-F1
#
_cell.length_a   1.000
_cell.length_b   1.000
_cell.length_c   1.000
_cell.angle_alpha   90.00
_cell.angle_beta   90.00
_cell.angle_gamma   90.00
#
_symmetry.space_group_name_H-M   'P 1'
#
loop_
_entity.id
_entity.type
_entity.pdbx_description
1 polymer ?
#
loop_
_entity_poly.entity_id
_entity_poly.type
_entity_poly.pdbx_seq_one_letter_code
_entity_poly.pdbx_strand_id
1 'polypeptide(L)'
;MLDLTLGIDLRTRDQLLKLTDQSHALELTPQNQMSKIYAATQLEKKYKAAGEDAIETVEQKRADARKLVDSLSKAVQNKKRKQESEQDEEQVSKEELIKLCKHLPFNGSLETPKSSKIKSFFLFGFGEKLAEYQVRDYFEDIVGEKKVEAVTLNHRGKFGFVEFSSREAAERAAECLQNSVPHPKLVAVAGEPLRLCWAGKTTTPSFSTTEIAQVRTIVKRQMIKYATKEQKKSSGSEAQSPVTKRSKIESTTSSKYTSLRTDLEV
;
A
#
# COMPACT_ATOMS: atom_id res chain seq x y z
N MET A 1 -30.77 -4.40 -1.48
CA MET A 1 -31.61 -3.33 -0.87
C MET A 1 -30.65 -2.28 -0.38
N LEU A 2 -30.87 -1.01 -0.71
CA LEU A 2 -29.97 0.08 -0.31
C LEU A 2 -30.53 0.79 0.91
N ASP A 3 -29.63 1.30 1.76
CA ASP A 3 -29.99 2.20 2.85
C ASP A 3 -30.43 3.56 2.27
N LEU A 4 -31.57 4.07 2.75
CA LEU A 4 -32.13 5.36 2.32
C LEU A 4 -31.29 6.55 2.81
N THR A 5 -30.53 6.40 3.89
CA THR A 5 -29.75 7.51 4.48
C THR A 5 -28.38 7.66 3.82
N LEU A 6 -27.71 6.53 3.57
CA LEU A 6 -26.32 6.49 3.10
C LEU A 6 -26.18 6.05 1.64
N GLY A 7 -27.23 5.47 1.04
CA GLY A 7 -27.19 4.98 -0.34
C GLY A 7 -26.29 3.76 -0.56
N ILE A 8 -25.83 3.12 0.52
CA ILE A 8 -24.95 1.94 0.48
C ILE A 8 -25.74 0.64 0.69
N ASP A 9 -25.16 -0.50 0.32
CA ASP A 9 -25.77 -1.81 0.55
C ASP A 9 -25.84 -2.14 2.04
N LEU A 10 -26.91 -2.81 2.48
CA LEU A 10 -27.15 -3.14 3.89
C LEU A 10 -25.96 -3.89 4.51
N ARG A 11 -25.34 -4.81 3.76
CA ARG A 11 -24.17 -5.56 4.23
C ARG A 11 -22.99 -4.65 4.55
N THR A 12 -22.74 -3.64 3.71
CA THR A 12 -21.65 -2.69 3.92
C THR A 12 -21.93 -1.77 5.10
N ARG A 13 -23.16 -1.28 5.23
CA ARG A 13 -23.61 -0.49 6.39
C ARG A 13 -23.39 -1.25 7.70
N ASP A 14 -23.82 -2.50 7.76
CA ASP A 14 -23.71 -3.35 8.93
C ASP A 14 -22.25 -3.64 9.30
N GLN A 15 -21.38 -3.87 8.30
CA GLN A 15 -19.94 -4.00 8.52
C GLN A 15 -19.31 -2.72 9.09
N LEU A 16 -19.72 -1.55 8.61
CA LEU A 16 -19.23 -0.26 9.09
C LEU A 16 -19.70 0.01 10.52
N LEU A 17 -20.98 -0.21 10.82
CA LEU A 17 -21.54 -0.12 12.18
C LEU A 17 -20.77 -1.02 13.16
N LYS A 18 -20.45 -2.25 12.74
CA LYS A 18 -19.65 -3.20 13.52
C LYS A 18 -18.26 -2.67 13.87
N LEU A 19 -17.64 -1.86 13.01
CA LEU A 19 -16.31 -1.28 13.27
C LEU A 19 -16.35 -0.10 14.25
N THR A 20 -17.50 0.54 14.41
CA THR A 20 -17.71 1.67 15.34
C THR A 20 -18.20 1.26 16.72
N ASP A 21 -18.28 -0.04 17.00
CA ASP A 21 -18.87 -0.63 18.20
C ASP A 21 -20.32 -0.18 18.51
N GLN A 22 -21.00 0.50 17.57
CA GLN A 22 -22.46 0.70 17.54
C GLN A 22 -23.18 -0.63 17.19
N SER A 23 -22.81 -1.66 17.93
CA SER A 23 -23.19 -3.06 17.77
C SER A 23 -24.67 -3.31 18.04
N HIS A 24 -25.39 -2.29 18.53
CA HIS A 24 -26.79 -2.39 18.95
C HIS A 24 -27.78 -2.53 17.78
N ALA A 25 -27.35 -2.28 16.53
CA ALA A 25 -28.23 -2.32 15.36
C ALA A 25 -27.98 -3.50 14.41
N LEU A 26 -27.03 -4.39 14.73
CA LEU A 26 -26.86 -5.63 13.98
C LEU A 26 -27.92 -6.63 14.45
N GLU A 27 -29.14 -6.45 13.95
CA GLU A 27 -30.13 -7.50 14.03
C GLU A 27 -29.60 -8.70 13.26
N LEU A 28 -29.05 -9.66 14.00
CA LEU A 28 -28.74 -10.97 13.47
C LEU A 28 -30.06 -11.56 12.99
N THR A 29 -30.38 -11.37 11.71
CA THR A 29 -31.63 -11.87 11.16
C THR A 29 -31.61 -13.39 11.35
N PRO A 30 -32.55 -13.96 12.12
CA PRO A 30 -32.55 -15.38 12.35
C PRO A 30 -32.68 -16.09 11.00
N GLN A 31 -31.95 -17.19 10.77
CA GLN A 31 -32.00 -17.88 9.48
C GLN A 31 -33.28 -18.70 9.30
N ASN A 32 -33.84 -19.21 10.40
CA ASN A 32 -35.05 -20.03 10.42
C ASN A 32 -36.30 -19.22 10.06
N GLN A 33 -37.13 -19.76 9.16
CA GLN A 33 -38.34 -19.10 8.67
C GLN A 33 -39.30 -18.71 9.81
N MET A 34 -39.57 -19.63 10.75
CA MET A 34 -40.45 -19.34 11.89
C MET A 34 -39.88 -18.25 12.80
N SER A 35 -38.57 -18.26 13.04
CA SER A 35 -37.89 -17.23 13.84
C SER A 35 -37.88 -15.87 13.14
N LYS A 36 -37.77 -15.82 11.80
CA LYS A 36 -37.90 -14.58 11.01
C LYS A 36 -39.28 -13.98 11.19
N ILE A 37 -40.33 -14.79 11.03
CA ILE A 37 -41.71 -14.35 11.19
C ILE A 37 -41.94 -13.86 12.62
N TYR A 38 -41.45 -14.60 13.62
CA TYR A 38 -41.56 -14.19 15.02
C TYR A 38 -40.85 -12.86 15.29
N ALA A 39 -39.60 -12.70 14.86
CA ALA A 39 -38.86 -11.45 15.04
C ALA A 39 -39.55 -10.27 14.34
N ALA A 40 -40.00 -10.47 13.10
CA ALA A 40 -40.71 -9.45 12.33
C ALA A 40 -42.03 -9.03 13.00
N THR A 41 -42.83 -9.97 13.49
CA THR A 41 -44.10 -9.67 14.19
C THR A 41 -43.86 -8.94 15.50
N GLN A 42 -42.79 -9.24 16.23
CA GLN A 42 -42.42 -8.52 17.46
C GLN A 42 -41.95 -7.09 17.16
N LEU A 43 -41.15 -6.89 16.10
CA LEU A 43 -40.74 -5.56 15.66
C LEU A 43 -41.94 -4.74 15.20
N GLU A 44 -42.84 -5.32 14.42
CA GLU A 44 -44.06 -4.64 13.97
C GLU A 44 -44.93 -4.18 15.16
N LYS A 45 -45.07 -5.00 16.21
CA LYS A 45 -45.76 -4.61 17.45
C LYS A 45 -45.06 -3.44 18.13
N LYS A 46 -43.73 -3.43 18.20
CA LYS A 46 -42.95 -2.32 18.79
C LYS A 46 -43.14 -1.02 18.00
N TYR A 47 -43.06 -1.07 16.69
CA TYR A 47 -43.27 0.11 15.84
C TYR A 47 -44.71 0.63 15.92
N LYS A 48 -45.71 -0.26 15.95
CA LYS A 48 -47.12 0.12 16.15
C LYS A 48 -47.34 0.76 17.52
N ALA A 49 -46.67 0.27 18.57
CA ALA A 49 -46.76 0.85 19.91
C ALA A 49 -46.03 2.20 20.04
N ALA A 50 -44.95 2.40 19.29
CA ALA A 50 -44.16 3.62 19.30
C ALA A 50 -44.76 4.77 18.46
N GLY A 51 -45.68 4.46 17.53
CA GLY A 51 -46.34 5.46 16.68
C GLY A 51 -45.41 6.10 15.63
N GLU A 52 -45.96 6.99 14.79
CA GLU A 52 -45.19 7.74 13.77
C GLU A 52 -44.17 8.73 14.39
N ASP A 53 -44.36 9.10 15.65
CA ASP A 53 -43.48 10.02 16.40
C ASP A 53 -42.08 9.45 16.66
N ALA A 54 -41.91 8.13 16.54
CA ALA A 54 -40.60 7.45 16.64
C ALA A 54 -39.78 7.50 15.34
N ILE A 55 -40.34 8.04 14.25
CA ILE A 55 -39.59 8.22 13.01
C ILE A 55 -38.69 9.44 13.19
N GLU A 56 -37.43 9.20 13.54
CA GLU A 56 -36.41 10.25 13.60
C GLU A 56 -36.44 11.11 12.34
N THR A 57 -36.43 12.43 12.55
CA THR A 57 -36.42 13.40 11.45
C THR A 57 -35.19 13.19 10.58
N VAL A 58 -35.32 13.50 9.29
CA VAL A 58 -34.23 13.33 8.30
C VAL A 58 -32.96 14.10 8.73
N GLU A 59 -33.12 15.22 9.43
CA GLU A 59 -32.01 16.02 9.95
C GLU A 59 -31.24 15.32 11.08
N GLN A 60 -31.94 14.68 12.01
CA GLN A 60 -31.32 13.89 13.08
C GLN A 60 -30.56 12.69 12.51
N LYS A 61 -31.16 11.94 11.59
CA LYS A 61 -30.51 10.82 10.87
C LYS A 61 -29.23 11.26 10.15
N ARG A 62 -29.23 12.46 9.55
CA ARG A 62 -28.05 13.04 8.89
C ARG A 62 -26.99 13.47 9.90
N ALA A 63 -27.37 14.05 11.03
CA ALA A 63 -26.42 14.45 12.07
C ALA A 63 -25.72 13.23 12.69
N ASP A 64 -26.45 12.14 12.92
CA ASP A 64 -25.89 10.92 13.48
C ASP A 64 -25.04 10.16 12.46
N ALA A 65 -25.43 10.16 11.17
CA ALA A 65 -24.59 9.66 10.09
C ALA A 65 -23.23 10.38 10.03
N ARG A 66 -23.20 11.71 10.23
CA ARG A 66 -21.94 12.48 10.25
C ARG A 66 -21.02 12.07 11.41
N LYS A 67 -21.57 11.95 12.62
CA LYS A 67 -20.81 11.48 13.80
C LYS A 67 -20.26 10.07 13.62
N LEU A 68 -21.02 9.20 12.93
CA LEU A 68 -20.62 7.84 12.60
C LEU A 68 -19.42 7.85 11.64
N VAL A 69 -19.45 8.68 10.58
CA VAL A 69 -18.33 8.85 9.65
C VAL A 69 -17.08 9.34 10.37
N ASP A 70 -17.20 10.30 11.28
CA ASP A 70 -16.06 10.78 12.07
C ASP A 70 -15.47 9.67 12.95
N SER A 71 -16.32 8.85 13.56
CA SER A 71 -15.91 7.71 14.38
C SER A 71 -15.25 6.60 13.54
N LEU A 72 -15.79 6.33 12.35
CA LEU A 72 -15.19 5.41 11.38
C LEU A 72 -13.79 5.85 10.96
N SER A 73 -13.61 7.14 10.68
CA SER A 73 -12.30 7.67 10.26
C SER A 73 -11.22 7.37 11.30
N LYS A 74 -11.55 7.52 12.59
CA LYS A 74 -10.66 7.21 13.72
C LYS A 74 -10.43 5.70 13.87
N ALA A 75 -11.48 4.89 13.77
CA ALA A 75 -11.39 3.43 13.87
C ALA A 75 -10.52 2.83 12.75
N VAL A 76 -10.66 3.33 11.51
CA VAL A 76 -9.87 2.88 10.35
C VAL A 76 -8.38 3.21 10.53
N GLN A 77 -8.04 4.40 11.03
CA GLN A 77 -6.65 4.78 11.30
C GLN A 77 -6.01 3.87 12.36
N ASN A 78 -6.75 3.56 13.44
CA ASN A 78 -6.28 2.68 14.50
C ASN A 78 -6.08 1.23 14.02
N LYS A 79 -7.00 0.70 13.21
CA LYS A 79 -6.88 -0.66 12.65
C LYS A 79 -5.68 -0.80 11.71
N LYS A 80 -5.41 0.22 10.88
CA LYS A 80 -4.24 0.24 9.99
C LYS A 80 -2.93 0.16 10.79
N ARG A 81 -2.80 0.94 11.87
CA ARG A 81 -1.61 0.91 12.74
C ARG A 81 -1.39 -0.45 13.40
N LYS A 82 -2.47 -1.12 13.84
CA LYS A 82 -2.38 -2.42 14.51
C LYS A 82 -1.94 -3.56 13.59
N GLN A 83 -2.41 -3.56 12.33
CA GLN A 83 -2.02 -4.58 11.35
C GLN A 83 -0.54 -4.48 10.94
N GLU A 84 0.04 -3.28 10.95
CA GLU A 84 1.46 -3.08 10.62
C GLU A 84 2.39 -3.55 11.76
N SER A 85 1.97 -3.47 13.02
CA SER A 85 2.78 -3.85 14.19
C SER A 85 2.80 -5.36 14.50
N GLU A 86 1.77 -6.11 14.13
CA GLU A 86 1.64 -7.53 14.50
C GLU A 86 2.36 -8.49 13.53
N GLN A 87 2.85 -8.00 12.37
CA GLN A 87 3.44 -8.84 11.32
C GLN A 87 4.97 -8.84 11.28
N ASP A 88 5.64 -8.13 12.18
CA ASP A 88 7.10 -8.04 12.20
C ASP A 88 7.67 -8.81 13.41
N GLU A 89 8.78 -9.51 13.16
CA GLU A 89 9.68 -10.14 14.14
C GLU A 89 9.42 -11.62 14.51
N GLU A 90 9.29 -12.48 13.50
CA GLU A 90 9.85 -13.84 13.65
C GLU A 90 11.38 -13.74 13.53
N GLN A 91 12.10 -14.16 14.58
CA GLN A 91 13.56 -14.22 14.58
C GLN A 91 14.04 -15.33 13.62
N VAL A 92 14.33 -14.97 12.38
CA VAL A 92 14.81 -15.92 11.37
C VAL A 92 16.31 -16.18 11.52
N SER A 93 16.71 -17.45 11.46
CA SER A 93 18.12 -17.86 11.45
C SER A 93 18.84 -17.32 10.20
N LYS A 94 20.07 -16.80 10.37
CA LYS A 94 20.82 -16.17 9.25
C LYS A 94 21.12 -17.16 8.12
N GLU A 95 21.24 -18.45 8.44
CA GLU A 95 21.59 -19.50 7.49
C GLU A 95 20.46 -19.79 6.50
N GLU A 96 19.21 -19.84 6.97
CA GLU A 96 18.03 -20.00 6.13
C GLU A 96 17.87 -18.81 5.17
N LEU A 97 18.08 -17.59 5.68
CA LEU A 97 18.03 -16.38 4.85
C LEU A 97 19.05 -16.41 3.71
N ILE A 98 20.26 -16.94 3.95
CA ILE A 98 21.30 -17.06 2.91
C ILE A 98 20.89 -18.09 1.85
N LYS A 99 20.28 -19.21 2.24
CA LYS A 99 19.76 -20.20 1.28
C LYS A 99 18.69 -19.59 0.38
N LEU A 100 17.73 -18.88 0.97
CA LEU A 100 16.64 -18.22 0.23
C LEU A 100 17.16 -17.11 -0.71
N CYS A 101 18.08 -16.27 -0.23
CA CYS A 101 18.66 -15.19 -1.03
C CYS A 101 19.42 -15.66 -2.28
N LYS A 102 19.98 -16.88 -2.28
CA LYS A 102 20.71 -17.40 -3.45
C LYS A 102 19.82 -17.63 -4.67
N HIS A 103 18.53 -17.84 -4.45
CA HIS A 103 17.59 -18.15 -5.53
C HIS A 103 16.95 -16.90 -6.15
N LEU A 104 17.03 -15.73 -5.49
CA LEU A 104 16.30 -14.53 -5.85
C LEU A 104 17.27 -13.38 -6.23
N PRO A 105 17.12 -12.74 -7.40
CA PRO A 105 18.05 -11.73 -7.91
C PRO A 105 17.80 -10.33 -7.31
N PHE A 106 17.89 -10.24 -5.99
CA PHE A 106 17.61 -9.02 -5.24
C PHE A 106 18.59 -7.86 -5.50
N ASN A 107 19.83 -8.17 -5.89
CA ASN A 107 20.87 -7.18 -6.20
C ASN A 107 21.00 -6.91 -7.71
N GLY A 108 20.03 -7.34 -8.52
CA GLY A 108 20.07 -7.14 -9.98
C GLY A 108 20.04 -5.67 -10.40
N SER A 109 20.57 -5.39 -11.59
CA SER A 109 20.42 -4.11 -12.30
C SER A 109 19.43 -4.29 -13.46
N LEU A 110 18.88 -3.19 -13.98
CA LEU A 110 18.05 -3.18 -15.20
C LEU A 110 18.90 -3.10 -16.49
N GLU A 111 20.23 -3.10 -16.36
CA GLU A 111 21.14 -3.19 -17.51
C GLU A 111 20.84 -4.42 -18.36
N THR A 112 20.86 -4.23 -19.68
CA THR A 112 20.55 -5.27 -20.66
C THR A 112 21.41 -6.51 -20.42
N PRO A 113 20.80 -7.69 -20.18
CA PRO A 113 21.55 -8.89 -19.90
C PRO A 113 22.35 -9.32 -21.13
N LYS A 114 23.60 -9.73 -20.92
CA LYS A 114 24.48 -10.23 -22.00
C LYS A 114 23.99 -11.57 -22.60
N SER A 115 23.14 -12.29 -21.87
CA SER A 115 22.66 -13.63 -22.25
C SER A 115 21.35 -13.57 -23.03
N SER A 116 21.30 -14.21 -24.20
CA SER A 116 20.18 -14.13 -25.15
C SER A 116 18.87 -14.79 -24.71
N LYS A 117 18.90 -15.60 -23.66
CA LYS A 117 17.74 -16.39 -23.19
C LYS A 117 16.89 -15.66 -22.14
N ILE A 118 17.35 -14.52 -21.63
CA ILE A 118 16.70 -13.84 -20.52
C ILE A 118 15.58 -12.94 -21.09
N LYS A 119 14.33 -13.34 -20.82
CA LYS A 119 13.11 -12.64 -21.27
C LYS A 119 12.18 -12.27 -20.11
N SER A 120 12.71 -12.23 -18.89
CA SER A 120 11.89 -12.07 -17.70
C SER A 120 12.43 -11.08 -16.68
N PHE A 121 11.49 -10.48 -15.95
CA PHE A 121 11.75 -9.58 -14.84
C PHE A 121 11.37 -10.20 -13.52
N PHE A 122 12.15 -9.87 -12.50
CA PHE A 122 11.84 -10.10 -11.11
C PHE A 122 11.23 -8.82 -10.51
N LEU A 123 10.04 -8.97 -9.95
CA LEU A 123 9.28 -7.94 -9.25
C LEU A 123 9.41 -8.16 -7.75
N PHE A 124 9.60 -7.11 -6.96
CA PHE A 124 9.51 -7.22 -5.51
C PHE A 124 9.11 -5.91 -4.83
N GLY A 125 8.54 -6.01 -3.63
CA GLY A 125 8.19 -4.88 -2.77
C GLY A 125 6.74 -4.40 -2.86
N PHE A 126 5.87 -5.09 -3.59
CA PHE A 126 4.48 -4.66 -3.79
C PHE A 126 3.52 -5.01 -2.66
N GLY A 127 2.46 -4.21 -2.49
CA GLY A 127 1.37 -4.43 -1.53
C GLY A 127 0.47 -5.63 -1.81
N GLU A 128 -0.44 -5.95 -0.88
CA GLU A 128 -1.47 -7.01 -1.06
C GLU A 128 -2.54 -6.66 -2.09
N LYS A 129 -2.69 -5.37 -2.39
CA LYS A 129 -3.76 -4.85 -3.26
C LYS A 129 -3.43 -4.98 -4.74
N LEU A 130 -2.15 -5.10 -5.08
CA LEU A 130 -1.71 -5.18 -6.47
C LEU A 130 -2.17 -6.51 -7.07
N ALA A 131 -2.94 -6.47 -8.15
CA ALA A 131 -3.41 -7.65 -8.85
C ALA A 131 -2.58 -7.96 -10.10
N GLU A 132 -2.60 -9.21 -10.55
CA GLU A 132 -1.81 -9.67 -11.71
C GLU A 132 -2.16 -8.95 -13.01
N TYR A 133 -3.46 -8.68 -13.24
CA TYR A 133 -3.91 -7.95 -14.42
C TYR A 133 -3.36 -6.51 -14.47
N GLN A 134 -3.26 -5.83 -13.32
CA GLN A 134 -2.73 -4.46 -13.26
C GLN A 134 -1.26 -4.40 -13.66
N VAL A 135 -0.49 -5.43 -13.28
CA VAL A 135 0.91 -5.56 -13.67
C VAL A 135 1.02 -5.87 -15.16
N ARG A 136 0.19 -6.78 -15.67
CA ARG A 136 0.13 -7.10 -17.10
C ARG A 136 -0.20 -5.86 -17.93
N ASP A 137 -1.28 -5.15 -17.60
CA ASP A 137 -1.73 -3.95 -18.29
C ASP A 137 -0.63 -2.88 -18.31
N TYR A 138 0.04 -2.65 -17.17
CA TYR A 138 1.16 -1.71 -17.09
C TYR A 138 2.32 -2.03 -18.04
N PHE A 139 2.71 -3.31 -18.15
CA PHE A 139 3.78 -3.71 -19.07
C PHE A 139 3.32 -3.73 -20.53
N GLU A 140 2.07 -4.06 -20.80
CA GLU A 140 1.47 -3.97 -22.14
C GLU A 140 1.39 -2.52 -22.61
N ASP A 141 1.02 -1.57 -21.73
CA ASP A 141 0.96 -0.13 -22.01
C ASP A 141 2.35 0.46 -22.33
N ILE A 142 3.39 0.02 -21.63
CA ILE A 142 4.76 0.49 -21.88
C ILE A 142 5.32 -0.04 -23.19
N VAL A 143 5.12 -1.33 -23.47
CA VAL A 143 5.66 -1.98 -24.67
C VAL A 143 4.83 -1.62 -25.91
N GLY A 144 3.58 -1.20 -25.72
CA GLY A 144 2.61 -0.86 -26.77
C GLY A 144 2.01 -2.07 -27.47
N GLU A 145 2.29 -3.31 -27.00
CA GLU A 145 1.85 -4.56 -27.62
C GLU A 145 1.60 -5.65 -26.55
N LYS A 146 0.66 -6.57 -26.82
CA LYS A 146 0.37 -7.74 -25.96
C LYS A 146 1.47 -8.82 -26.05
N LYS A 147 2.65 -8.50 -25.53
CA LYS A 147 3.82 -9.39 -25.53
C LYS A 147 4.15 -9.96 -24.15
N VAL A 148 3.24 -9.85 -23.19
CA VAL A 148 3.39 -10.48 -21.86
C VAL A 148 2.82 -11.91 -21.91
N GLU A 149 3.69 -12.90 -21.73
CA GLU A 149 3.34 -14.31 -21.74
C GLU A 149 2.71 -14.71 -20.41
N ALA A 150 3.45 -14.52 -19.32
CA ALA A 150 3.01 -14.89 -17.97
C ALA A 150 3.38 -13.82 -16.94
N VAL A 151 2.51 -13.66 -15.94
CA VAL A 151 2.75 -12.85 -14.75
C VAL A 151 2.43 -13.74 -13.56
N THR A 152 3.38 -13.90 -12.65
CA THR A 152 3.23 -14.73 -11.45
C THR A 152 3.54 -13.90 -10.23
N LEU A 153 2.55 -13.65 -9.36
CA LEU A 153 2.73 -12.85 -8.14
C LEU A 153 2.53 -13.70 -6.89
N ASN A 154 3.50 -13.67 -5.97
CA ASN A 154 3.33 -14.20 -4.63
C ASN A 154 3.06 -13.06 -3.65
N HIS A 155 1.77 -12.80 -3.36
CA HIS A 155 1.37 -11.71 -2.46
C HIS A 155 1.87 -11.89 -1.02
N ARG A 156 2.07 -13.14 -0.56
CA ARG A 156 2.61 -13.41 0.78
C ARG A 156 4.08 -13.05 0.85
N GLY A 157 4.87 -13.43 -0.16
CA GLY A 157 6.30 -13.15 -0.24
C GLY A 157 6.65 -11.74 -0.72
N LYS A 158 5.69 -11.00 -1.28
CA LYS A 158 5.88 -9.65 -1.87
C LYS A 158 6.87 -9.66 -3.05
N PHE A 159 6.92 -10.76 -3.80
CA PHE A 159 7.77 -10.92 -4.98
C PHE A 159 7.02 -11.65 -6.10
N GLY A 160 7.49 -11.50 -7.33
CA GLY A 160 6.89 -12.11 -8.50
C GLY A 160 7.78 -12.07 -9.72
N PHE A 161 7.30 -12.63 -10.81
CA PHE A 161 7.99 -12.66 -12.09
C PHE A 161 7.06 -12.21 -13.22
N VAL A 162 7.63 -11.57 -14.22
CA VAL A 162 6.98 -11.26 -15.50
C VAL A 162 7.81 -11.88 -16.60
N GLU A 163 7.16 -12.66 -17.46
CA GLU A 163 7.76 -13.31 -18.61
C GLU A 163 7.19 -12.68 -19.88
N PHE A 164 8.07 -12.23 -20.76
CA PHE A 164 7.70 -11.71 -22.08
C PHE A 164 7.83 -12.79 -23.14
N SER A 165 7.05 -12.67 -24.21
CA SER A 165 7.12 -13.58 -25.36
C SER A 165 8.38 -13.37 -26.20
N SER A 166 8.86 -12.12 -26.31
CA SER A 166 10.06 -11.75 -27.08
C SER A 166 11.05 -10.99 -26.22
N ARG A 167 12.35 -11.23 -26.46
CA ARG A 167 13.45 -10.47 -25.85
C ARG A 167 13.38 -8.99 -26.18
N GLU A 168 13.03 -8.64 -27.41
CA GLU A 168 12.89 -7.25 -27.85
C GLU A 168 11.78 -6.51 -27.09
N ALA A 169 10.73 -7.22 -26.66
CA ALA A 169 9.71 -6.63 -25.82
C ALA A 169 10.25 -6.34 -24.40
N ALA A 170 11.04 -7.26 -23.85
CA ALA A 170 11.66 -7.07 -22.55
C ALA A 170 12.72 -5.95 -22.58
N GLU A 171 13.52 -5.84 -23.64
CA GLU A 171 14.51 -4.77 -23.81
C GLU A 171 13.85 -3.41 -24.00
N ARG A 172 12.81 -3.30 -24.84
CA ARG A 172 12.02 -2.07 -24.96
C ARG A 172 11.38 -1.67 -23.64
N ALA A 173 10.80 -2.62 -22.91
CA ALA A 173 10.28 -2.35 -21.57
C ALA A 173 11.38 -1.83 -20.64
N ALA A 174 12.57 -2.45 -20.66
CA ALA A 174 13.70 -1.99 -19.87
C ALA A 174 14.16 -0.59 -20.26
N GLU A 175 14.25 -0.27 -21.55
CA GLU A 175 14.63 1.05 -22.09
C GLU A 175 13.62 2.14 -21.72
N CYS A 176 12.32 1.91 -21.93
CA CYS A 176 11.27 2.82 -21.47
C CYS A 176 11.34 3.03 -19.95
N LEU A 177 11.90 2.06 -19.24
CA LEU A 177 12.11 2.10 -17.82
C LEU A 177 13.52 2.60 -17.43
N GLN A 178 14.48 2.82 -18.33
CA GLN A 178 15.82 3.26 -17.96
C GLN A 178 15.79 4.72 -17.48
N ASN A 179 15.96 4.90 -16.17
CA ASN A 179 16.27 6.19 -15.54
C ASN A 179 17.58 6.03 -14.75
N SER A 180 18.30 7.14 -14.55
CA SER A 180 19.70 7.25 -14.09
C SER A 180 20.11 6.55 -12.77
N VAL A 181 19.25 5.77 -12.11
CA VAL A 181 19.55 5.13 -10.83
C VAL A 181 20.05 3.68 -11.02
N PRO A 182 21.26 3.33 -10.55
CA PRO A 182 21.91 2.03 -10.79
C PRO A 182 21.46 0.90 -9.83
N HIS A 183 20.28 1.01 -9.22
CA HIS A 183 19.74 0.03 -8.27
C HIS A 183 18.39 -0.49 -8.77
N PRO A 184 17.89 -1.64 -8.26
CA PRO A 184 16.61 -2.20 -8.69
C PRO A 184 15.56 -1.11 -8.87
N LYS A 185 15.05 -0.98 -10.10
CA LYS A 185 14.36 0.23 -10.52
C LYS A 185 13.05 0.36 -9.78
N LEU A 186 12.85 1.47 -9.08
CA LEU A 186 11.55 1.82 -8.50
C LEU A 186 10.56 2.25 -9.58
N VAL A 187 9.39 1.62 -9.57
CA VAL A 187 8.26 1.87 -10.46
C VAL A 187 6.99 1.91 -9.62
N ALA A 188 6.04 2.78 -9.97
CA ALA A 188 4.73 2.78 -9.33
C ALA A 188 3.70 2.16 -10.28
N VAL A 189 3.09 1.03 -9.89
CA VAL A 189 1.98 0.40 -10.63
C VAL A 189 0.75 0.46 -9.76
N ALA A 190 -0.36 1.01 -10.29
CA ALA A 190 -1.61 1.19 -9.55
C ALA A 190 -1.45 1.92 -8.19
N GLY A 191 -0.46 2.81 -8.08
CA GLY A 191 -0.16 3.55 -6.84
C GLY A 191 0.71 2.79 -5.83
N GLU A 192 1.16 1.57 -6.14
CA GLU A 192 2.03 0.76 -5.28
C GLU A 192 3.49 0.81 -5.77
N PRO A 193 4.47 1.03 -4.88
CA PRO A 193 5.89 1.01 -5.24
C PRO A 193 6.39 -0.42 -5.46
N LEU A 194 7.03 -0.64 -6.60
CA LEU A 194 7.62 -1.91 -7.04
C LEU A 194 9.07 -1.70 -7.44
N ARG A 195 9.93 -2.69 -7.17
CA ARG A 195 11.27 -2.71 -7.75
C ARG A 195 11.44 -3.81 -8.79
N LEU A 196 12.16 -3.47 -9.85
CA LEU A 196 12.38 -4.31 -11.03
C LEU A 196 13.85 -4.65 -11.23
N CYS A 197 14.11 -5.92 -11.54
CA CYS A 197 15.40 -6.46 -11.96
C CYS A 197 15.23 -7.47 -13.09
N TRP A 198 16.27 -7.70 -13.89
CA TRP A 198 16.29 -8.87 -14.77
C TRP A 198 16.37 -10.18 -13.98
N ALA A 199 15.65 -11.21 -14.44
CA ALA A 199 15.63 -12.54 -13.84
C ALA A 199 16.12 -13.59 -14.84
N GLY A 200 17.12 -14.40 -14.45
CA GLY A 200 17.58 -15.50 -15.32
C GLY A 200 16.64 -16.72 -15.35
N LYS A 201 15.75 -16.84 -14.38
CA LYS A 201 14.80 -17.96 -14.22
C LYS A 201 13.43 -17.40 -13.85
N THR A 202 12.38 -17.91 -14.50
CA THR A 202 10.97 -17.52 -14.26
C THR A 202 10.26 -18.44 -13.28
N THR A 203 10.83 -19.62 -13.00
CA THR A 203 10.22 -20.56 -12.07
C THR A 203 10.35 -20.04 -10.63
N THR A 204 9.20 -19.69 -10.04
CA THR A 204 9.09 -19.51 -8.60
C THR A 204 9.54 -20.81 -7.92
N PRO A 205 10.58 -20.78 -7.06
CA PRO A 205 10.94 -21.95 -6.28
C PRO A 205 9.74 -22.40 -5.43
N SER A 206 9.57 -23.71 -5.26
CA SER A 206 8.56 -24.24 -4.36
C SER A 206 8.98 -23.99 -2.92
N PHE A 207 8.68 -22.80 -2.41
CA PHE A 207 8.95 -22.42 -1.03
C PHE A 207 7.82 -22.88 -0.10
N SER A 208 8.16 -23.26 1.13
CA SER A 208 7.19 -23.47 2.19
C SER A 208 6.49 -22.16 2.58
N THR A 209 5.32 -22.24 3.21
CA THR A 209 4.61 -21.05 3.70
C THR A 209 5.46 -20.23 4.69
N THR A 210 6.26 -20.91 5.52
CA THR A 210 7.19 -20.25 6.47
C THR A 210 8.32 -19.54 5.73
N GLU A 211 8.96 -20.20 4.76
CA GLU A 211 10.02 -19.62 3.93
C GLU A 211 9.53 -18.39 3.15
N ILE A 212 8.29 -18.43 2.62
CA ILE A 212 7.68 -17.29 1.94
C ILE A 212 7.55 -16.08 2.88
N ALA A 213 7.20 -16.30 4.16
CA ALA A 213 7.15 -15.24 5.16
C ALA A 213 8.56 -14.68 5.47
N GLN A 214 9.59 -15.53 5.52
CA GLN A 214 10.98 -15.09 5.68
C GLN A 214 11.44 -14.24 4.48
N VAL A 215 11.10 -14.64 3.26
CA VAL A 215 11.38 -13.86 2.04
C VAL A 215 10.71 -12.49 2.10
N ARG A 216 9.47 -12.40 2.58
CA ARG A 216 8.79 -11.11 2.79
C ARG A 216 9.61 -10.17 3.69
N THR A 217 10.15 -10.67 4.79
CA THR A 217 11.00 -9.89 5.70
C THR A 217 12.28 -9.42 5.00
N ILE A 218 12.89 -10.27 4.17
CA ILE A 218 14.06 -9.89 3.35
C ILE A 218 13.69 -8.76 2.38
N VAL A 219 12.59 -8.91 1.65
CA VAL A 219 12.09 -7.91 0.68
C VAL A 219 11.88 -6.56 1.37
N LYS A 220 11.23 -6.54 2.55
CA LYS A 220 11.02 -5.31 3.34
C LYS A 220 12.35 -4.64 3.71
N ARG A 221 13.32 -5.41 4.21
CA ARG A 221 14.66 -4.89 4.54
C ARG A 221 15.39 -4.33 3.32
N GLN A 222 15.24 -4.95 2.16
CA GLN A 222 15.85 -4.46 0.92
C GLN A 222 15.17 -3.19 0.40
N MET A 223 13.83 -3.10 0.46
CA MET A 223 13.11 -1.85 0.16
C MET A 223 13.67 -0.67 0.96
N ILE A 224 13.82 -0.86 2.28
CA ILE A 224 14.38 0.15 3.18
C ILE A 224 15.84 0.47 2.82
N LYS A 225 16.67 -0.56 2.55
CA LYS A 225 18.07 -0.38 2.15
C LYS A 225 18.21 0.44 0.88
N TYR A 226 17.40 0.19 -0.14
CA TYR A 226 17.48 0.94 -1.38
C TYR A 226 16.89 2.35 -1.24
N ALA A 227 15.79 2.52 -0.52
CA ALA A 227 15.21 3.84 -0.23
C ALA A 227 16.20 4.74 0.53
N THR A 228 16.84 4.22 1.59
CA THR A 228 17.86 4.97 2.35
C THR A 228 19.10 5.29 1.51
N LYS A 229 19.49 4.41 0.59
CA LYS A 229 20.62 4.65 -0.31
C LYS A 229 20.30 5.71 -1.37
N GLU A 230 19.08 5.73 -1.87
CA GLU A 230 18.59 6.76 -2.80
C GLU A 230 18.55 8.14 -2.12
N GLN A 231 18.02 8.21 -0.89
CA GLN A 231 18.03 9.44 -0.08
C GLN A 231 19.45 9.98 0.19
N LYS A 232 20.41 9.10 0.46
CA LYS A 232 21.83 9.51 0.64
C LYS A 232 22.47 10.04 -0.65
N LYS A 233 22.05 9.55 -1.82
CA LYS A 233 22.56 10.02 -3.12
C LYS A 233 21.95 11.38 -3.52
N SER A 234 20.67 11.61 -3.24
CA SER A 234 20.07 12.93 -3.45
C SER A 234 20.68 13.97 -2.51
N SER A 235 20.86 13.66 -1.22
CA SER A 235 21.50 14.60 -0.27
C SER A 235 22.99 14.84 -0.54
N GLY A 236 23.67 13.90 -1.21
CA GLY A 236 25.09 14.02 -1.56
C GLY A 236 25.36 14.76 -2.88
N SER A 237 24.35 14.96 -3.72
CA SER A 237 24.50 15.65 -5.02
C SER A 237 24.13 17.13 -4.99
N GLU A 238 23.45 17.62 -3.95
CA GLU A 238 23.19 19.05 -3.72
C GLU A 238 24.35 19.81 -3.02
N ALA A 239 25.46 19.13 -2.68
CA ALA A 239 26.57 19.72 -1.93
C ALA A 239 27.79 20.14 -2.79
N GLN A 240 27.59 20.52 -4.07
CA GLN A 240 28.64 21.13 -4.90
C GLN A 240 28.12 22.31 -5.72
N SER A 241 27.91 23.43 -5.04
CA SER A 241 28.07 24.78 -5.62
C SER A 241 29.02 25.55 -4.71
N PRO A 242 30.05 26.25 -5.24
CA PRO A 242 31.14 26.75 -4.41
C PRO A 242 30.70 28.05 -3.72
N VAL A 243 30.21 27.95 -2.49
CA VAL A 243 30.09 29.12 -1.62
C VAL A 243 31.44 29.36 -0.97
N THR A 244 32.10 30.40 -1.46
CA THR A 244 33.27 31.08 -0.94
C THR A 244 33.34 31.04 0.59
N LYS A 245 34.47 30.55 1.10
CA LYS A 245 34.85 30.56 2.52
C LYS A 245 34.60 31.97 3.11
N ARG A 246 33.71 32.07 4.09
CA ARG A 246 33.76 33.15 5.08
C ARG A 246 34.03 32.55 6.44
N SER A 247 35.18 32.94 6.95
CA SER A 247 35.76 32.60 8.23
C SER A 247 34.82 32.88 9.40
N LYS A 248 34.71 31.88 10.27
CA LYS A 248 34.60 31.93 11.74
C LYS A 248 34.71 33.35 12.31
N ILE A 249 33.60 33.88 12.83
CA ILE A 249 33.61 34.95 13.83
C ILE A 249 32.78 34.47 15.01
N GLU A 250 33.40 34.59 16.17
CA GLU A 250 33.02 34.07 17.47
C GLU A 250 31.77 34.75 18.04
N SER A 251 31.03 33.98 18.83
CA SER A 251 29.89 34.41 19.62
C SER A 251 30.35 35.15 20.88
N THR A 252 30.07 36.45 20.97
CA THR A 252 30.09 37.20 22.24
C THR A 252 28.90 38.17 22.34
N THR A 253 28.01 37.84 23.28
CA THR A 253 27.26 38.68 24.22
C THR A 253 26.77 40.10 23.85
N SER A 254 25.45 40.26 24.04
CA SER A 254 24.74 41.40 24.69
C SER A 254 24.78 42.79 24.06
N SER A 255 23.58 43.31 23.71
CA SER A 255 22.96 44.49 24.35
C SER A 255 22.03 45.26 23.40
N LYS A 256 20.77 45.43 23.86
CA LYS A 256 19.83 46.56 23.71
C LYS A 256 19.70 47.28 22.35
N TYR A 257 18.52 47.21 21.73
CA TYR A 257 17.81 48.35 21.09
C TYR A 257 16.30 48.06 21.14
N THR A 258 15.49 48.77 21.94
CA THR A 258 14.79 50.05 21.67
C THR A 258 13.95 50.05 20.40
N SER A 259 12.63 50.17 20.62
CA SER A 259 11.50 50.25 19.68
C SER A 259 11.61 51.36 18.63
N LEU A 260 10.99 51.16 17.46
CA LEU A 260 10.18 52.20 16.77
C LEU A 260 9.10 51.53 15.91
N ARG A 261 7.84 51.83 16.24
CA ARG A 261 6.66 51.64 15.38
C ARG A 261 6.80 52.52 14.14
N THR A 262 6.37 52.02 12.98
CA THR A 262 5.65 52.84 11.99
C THR A 262 4.66 51.94 11.26
N ASP A 263 3.40 52.37 11.30
CA ASP A 263 2.24 51.82 10.60
C ASP A 263 2.41 51.95 9.08
N LEU A 264 1.87 51.01 8.31
CA LEU A 264 1.36 51.31 6.97
C LEU A 264 0.34 50.24 6.53
N GLU A 265 -0.94 50.55 6.78
CA GLU A 265 -2.06 50.05 5.97
C GLU A 265 -2.20 50.95 4.73
N VAL A 266 -2.37 50.34 3.55
CA VAL A 266 -3.40 50.67 2.54
C VAL A 266 -3.81 49.38 1.86
#